data_AF-A0A6P0ES07-F1
#
_entry.id   AF-A0A6P0ES07-F1
#
_cell.length_a   1.000
_cell.length_b   1.000
_cell.length_c   1.000
_cell.angle_alpha   90.00
_cell.angle_beta   90.00
_cell.angle_gamma   90.00
#
_symmetry.space_group_name_H-M   'P 1'
#
loop_
_entity.id
_entity.type
_entity.pdbx_description
1 polymer ?
#
loop_
_entity_poly.entity_id
_entity_poly.type
_entity_poly.pdbx_seq_one_letter_code
_entity_poly.pdbx_strand_id
1 'polypeptide(L)'
;MPTHLRAVDRAWVLTTLVLLAASVAVAVLALSTADGVTQLTDIDYSTEFVSAWWWLAFLLAPVPALASRRSTSAAAAVQVVALVVPQFVAAAVCVGRYRSSGWGDGLEVFAYLHPLLLTAVTVGLVAVARRRS
;
A
#
# COMPACT_ATOMS: atom_id res chain seq x y z
N MET A 1 16.41 -31.73 -14.19
CA MET A 1 15.44 -30.63 -13.97
C MET A 1 16.17 -29.31 -14.20
N PRO A 2 15.75 -28.43 -15.12
CA PRO A 2 16.56 -27.29 -15.55
C PRO A 2 16.76 -26.28 -14.42
N THR A 3 18.00 -25.90 -14.16
CA THR A 3 18.41 -24.91 -13.14
C THR A 3 17.80 -23.52 -13.37
N HIS A 4 17.47 -23.19 -14.63
CA HIS A 4 16.86 -21.91 -15.01
C HIS A 4 15.44 -21.70 -14.47
N LEU A 5 14.64 -22.77 -14.30
CA LEU A 5 13.27 -22.66 -13.76
C LEU A 5 13.29 -22.28 -12.26
N ARG A 6 14.21 -22.86 -11.48
CA ARG A 6 14.36 -22.57 -10.04
C ARG A 6 14.81 -21.14 -9.74
N ALA A 7 15.60 -20.55 -10.63
CA ALA A 7 16.11 -19.18 -10.47
C ALA A 7 15.00 -18.14 -10.69
N VAL A 8 14.17 -18.35 -11.72
CA VAL A 8 12.99 -17.49 -11.98
C VAL A 8 12.02 -17.58 -10.80
N ASP A 9 11.77 -18.79 -10.28
CA ASP A 9 10.89 -19.02 -9.14
C ASP A 9 11.34 -18.30 -7.86
N ARG A 10 12.65 -18.29 -7.59
CA ARG A 10 13.18 -17.57 -6.42
C ARG A 10 13.12 -16.06 -6.57
N ALA A 11 13.37 -15.55 -7.79
CA ALA A 11 13.40 -14.12 -8.04
C ALA A 11 12.04 -13.46 -7.83
N TRP A 12 10.94 -14.04 -8.32
CA TRP A 12 9.61 -13.42 -8.12
C TRP A 12 9.14 -13.50 -6.67
N VAL A 13 9.44 -14.59 -5.95
CA VAL A 13 9.16 -14.73 -4.52
C VAL A 13 9.91 -13.65 -3.73
N LEU A 14 11.21 -13.50 -3.99
CA LEU A 14 12.02 -12.48 -3.31
C LEU A 14 11.52 -11.07 -3.61
N THR A 15 11.21 -10.75 -4.87
CA THR A 15 10.61 -9.45 -5.23
C THR A 15 9.28 -9.22 -4.52
N THR A 16 8.45 -10.25 -4.38
CA THR A 16 7.16 -10.16 -3.67
C THR A 16 7.37 -9.88 -2.18
N LEU A 17 8.32 -10.57 -1.54
CA LEU A 17 8.64 -10.36 -0.13
C LEU A 17 9.21 -8.97 0.13
N VAL A 18 10.11 -8.51 -0.73
CA VAL A 18 10.69 -7.15 -0.64
C VAL A 18 9.60 -6.09 -0.84
N LEU A 19 8.71 -6.28 -1.82
CA LEU A 19 7.60 -5.38 -2.07
C LEU A 19 6.63 -5.33 -0.88
N LEU A 20 6.29 -6.49 -0.32
CA LEU A 20 5.45 -6.58 0.88
C LEU A 20 6.11 -5.85 2.05
N ALA A 21 7.38 -6.12 2.32
CA ALA A 21 8.13 -5.49 3.41
C ALA A 21 8.20 -3.97 3.24
N ALA A 22 8.47 -3.48 2.02
CA ALA A 22 8.49 -2.06 1.71
C ALA A 22 7.09 -1.42 1.89
N SER A 23 6.03 -2.09 1.43
CA SER A 23 4.66 -1.60 1.60
C SER A 23 4.26 -1.53 3.08
N VAL A 24 4.57 -2.56 3.86
CA VAL A 24 4.37 -2.56 5.32
C VAL A 24 5.18 -1.44 5.97
N ALA A 25 6.44 -1.24 5.59
CA ALA A 25 7.27 -0.18 6.15
C ALA A 25 6.66 1.20 5.89
N VAL A 26 6.14 1.47 4.69
CA VAL A 26 5.42 2.72 4.39
C VAL A 26 4.17 2.87 5.25
N ALA A 27 3.36 1.83 5.37
CA ALA A 27 2.14 1.84 6.19
C ALA A 27 2.45 2.11 7.67
N VAL A 28 3.46 1.42 8.22
CA VAL A 28 3.91 1.60 9.61
C VAL A 28 4.47 3.00 9.81
N LEU A 29 5.34 3.47 8.92
CA LEU A 29 5.89 4.82 8.97
C LEU A 29 4.76 5.84 9.04
N ALA A 30 3.82 5.76 8.10
CA ALA A 30 2.69 6.68 8.02
C ALA A 30 1.84 6.72 9.30
N LEU A 31 1.58 5.56 9.91
CA LEU A 31 0.82 5.45 11.16
C LEU A 31 1.61 5.87 12.40
N SER A 32 2.93 5.70 12.40
CA SER A 32 3.81 5.99 13.55
C SER A 32 4.23 7.45 13.65
N THR A 33 4.30 8.14 12.50
CA THR A 33 4.69 9.56 12.42
C THR A 33 3.49 10.49 12.28
N ALA A 34 2.28 9.99 12.51
CA ALA A 34 1.08 10.81 12.53
C ALA A 34 1.01 11.59 13.85
N ASP A 35 0.72 12.88 13.78
CA ASP A 35 0.77 13.79 14.93
C ASP A 35 -0.31 13.51 16.00
N GLY A 36 -1.33 12.72 15.67
CA GLY A 36 -2.44 12.42 16.57
C GLY A 36 -3.32 13.64 16.75
N VAL A 37 -3.74 13.90 18.00
CA VAL A 37 -4.56 15.06 18.34
C VAL A 37 -3.66 16.18 18.84
N THR A 38 -3.61 17.29 18.12
CA THR A 38 -2.82 18.48 18.48
C THR A 38 -3.73 19.65 18.75
N GLN A 39 -3.51 20.35 19.86
CA GLN A 39 -4.30 21.52 20.22
C GLN A 39 -3.82 22.74 19.42
N LEU A 40 -4.75 23.44 18.75
CA LEU A 40 -4.48 24.64 17.97
C LEU A 40 -4.78 25.92 18.78
N THR A 41 -5.89 25.92 19.53
CA THR A 41 -6.33 27.01 20.41
C THR A 41 -6.96 26.44 21.69
N ASP A 42 -7.53 27.28 22.55
CA ASP A 42 -8.22 26.82 23.77
C ASP A 42 -9.42 25.90 23.49
N ILE A 43 -9.99 25.94 22.27
CA ILE A 43 -11.16 25.13 21.88
C ILE A 43 -10.97 24.37 20.55
N ASP A 44 -9.96 24.70 19.75
CA ASP A 44 -9.73 24.06 18.45
C ASP A 44 -8.62 23.00 18.52
N TYR A 45 -8.84 21.90 17.82
CA TYR A 45 -7.92 20.77 17.72
C TYR A 45 -7.72 20.35 16.25
N SER A 46 -6.51 19.93 15.91
CA SER A 46 -6.20 19.21 14.67
C SER A 46 -6.06 17.72 14.96
N THR A 47 -6.52 16.88 14.04
CA THR A 47 -6.44 15.43 14.18
C THR A 47 -5.81 14.79 12.96
N GLU A 48 -4.68 14.10 13.15
CA GLU A 48 -3.97 13.36 12.12
C GLU A 48 -3.64 11.95 12.64
N PHE A 49 -4.38 10.93 12.20
CA PHE A 49 -4.13 9.54 12.60
C PHE A 49 -3.38 8.69 11.56
N VAL A 50 -3.06 9.29 10.40
CA VAL A 50 -2.16 8.77 9.37
C VAL A 50 -1.48 9.95 8.66
N SER A 51 -0.16 9.89 8.54
CA SER A 51 0.62 11.00 7.97
C SER A 51 0.79 10.93 6.46
N ALA A 52 1.22 12.05 5.86
CA ALA A 52 1.42 12.19 4.42
C ALA A 52 2.46 11.21 3.84
N TRP A 53 3.33 10.63 4.67
CA TRP A 53 4.27 9.57 4.28
C TRP A 53 3.57 8.38 3.62
N TRP A 54 2.27 8.19 3.88
CA TRP A 54 1.45 7.14 3.28
C TRP A 54 1.50 7.12 1.75
N TRP A 55 1.58 8.29 1.13
CA TRP A 55 1.62 8.45 -0.33
C TRP A 55 2.88 7.87 -0.99
N LEU A 56 3.95 7.60 -0.23
CA LEU A 56 5.14 6.93 -0.74
C LEU A 56 4.84 5.53 -1.28
N ALA A 57 3.72 4.91 -0.89
CA ALA A 57 3.30 3.61 -1.41
C ALA A 57 3.13 3.62 -2.94
N PHE A 58 2.77 4.77 -3.53
CA PHE A 58 2.65 4.91 -4.99
C PHE A 58 3.97 4.76 -5.73
N LEU A 59 5.12 5.03 -5.08
CA LEU A 59 6.44 4.79 -5.68
C LEU A 59 6.71 3.30 -5.90
N LEU A 60 6.00 2.41 -5.20
CA LEU A 60 6.11 0.97 -5.34
C LEU A 60 5.19 0.40 -6.44
N ALA A 61 4.22 1.18 -6.93
CA ALA A 61 3.24 0.75 -7.94
C ALA A 61 3.86 0.25 -9.28
N PRO A 62 5.01 0.76 -9.75
CA PRO A 62 5.67 0.22 -10.94
C PRO A 62 6.25 -1.19 -10.75
N VAL A 63 6.54 -1.63 -9.52
CA VAL A 63 7.25 -2.89 -9.25
C VAL A 63 6.47 -4.11 -9.78
N PRO A 64 5.17 -4.29 -9.46
CA PRO A 64 4.37 -5.38 -10.05
C PRO A 64 4.35 -5.34 -11.58
N ALA A 65 4.30 -4.15 -12.19
CA ALA A 65 4.26 -4.00 -13.64
C ALA A 65 5.58 -4.46 -14.29
N LEU A 66 6.72 -4.06 -13.74
CA LEU A 66 8.05 -4.46 -14.23
C LEU A 66 8.28 -5.96 -14.06
N ALA A 67 7.92 -6.51 -12.91
CA ALA A 67 8.06 -7.94 -12.63
C ALA A 67 7.09 -8.79 -13.48
N SER A 68 5.90 -8.27 -13.80
CA SER A 68 4.90 -8.99 -14.60
C SER A 68 5.33 -9.32 -16.03
N ARG A 69 6.32 -8.61 -16.58
CA ARG A 69 6.88 -8.88 -17.92
C ARG A 69 7.59 -10.24 -18.03
N ARG A 70 7.99 -10.81 -16.90
CA ARG A 70 8.76 -12.06 -16.83
C ARG A 70 8.09 -13.12 -15.95
N SER A 71 6.85 -12.88 -15.49
CA SER A 71 6.18 -13.73 -14.50
C SER A 71 4.75 -14.11 -14.92
N THR A 72 4.23 -15.18 -14.32
CA THR A 72 2.86 -15.65 -14.56
C THR A 72 1.82 -14.64 -14.08
N SER A 73 0.60 -14.72 -14.61
CA SER A 73 -0.51 -13.85 -14.18
C SER A 73 -0.80 -13.96 -12.67
N ALA A 74 -0.66 -15.18 -12.12
CA ALA A 74 -0.81 -15.42 -10.69
C ALA A 74 0.26 -14.68 -9.87
N ALA A 75 1.52 -14.72 -10.29
CA ALA A 75 2.61 -14.02 -9.60
C ALA A 75 2.40 -12.49 -9.60
N ALA A 76 1.96 -11.92 -10.73
CA ALA A 76 1.65 -10.50 -10.81
C ALA A 76 0.48 -10.11 -9.89
N ALA A 77 -0.56 -10.93 -9.81
CA ALA A 77 -1.67 -10.69 -8.89
C ALA A 77 -1.22 -10.72 -7.42
N VAL A 78 -0.39 -11.69 -7.04
CA VAL A 78 0.17 -11.77 -5.68
C VAL A 78 1.00 -10.52 -5.34
N GLN A 79 1.76 -9.98 -6.29
CA GLN A 79 2.53 -8.76 -6.08
C GLN A 79 1.65 -7.51 -5.93
N VAL A 80 0.55 -7.42 -6.68
CA VAL A 80 -0.44 -6.37 -6.46
C VAL A 80 -0.98 -6.48 -5.04
N VAL A 81 -1.42 -7.67 -4.62
CA VAL A 81 -1.95 -7.91 -3.27
C VAL A 81 -0.92 -7.57 -2.20
N ALA A 82 0.34 -7.99 -2.36
CA ALA A 82 1.44 -7.68 -1.46
C ALA A 82 1.67 -6.17 -1.30
N LEU A 83 1.47 -5.40 -2.37
CA LEU A 83 1.53 -3.95 -2.32
C LEU A 83 0.30 -3.36 -1.60
N VAL A 84 -0.92 -3.75 -1.94
CA VAL A 84 -2.10 -3.00 -1.47
C VAL A 84 -2.63 -3.40 -0.10
N VAL A 85 -2.53 -4.67 0.29
CA VAL A 85 -3.11 -5.16 1.55
C VAL A 85 -2.61 -4.37 2.78
N PRO A 86 -1.29 -4.12 2.95
CA PRO A 86 -0.83 -3.29 4.06
C PRO A 86 -1.46 -1.90 4.10
N GLN A 87 -1.80 -1.34 2.94
CA GLN A 87 -2.42 -0.01 2.84
C GLN A 87 -3.90 -0.05 3.22
N PHE A 88 -4.64 -1.13 2.89
CA PHE A 88 -5.99 -1.34 3.41
C PHE A 88 -6.01 -1.49 4.93
N VAL A 89 -5.01 -2.19 5.49
CA VAL A 89 -4.85 -2.31 6.94
C VAL A 89 -4.58 -0.94 7.58
N ALA A 90 -3.70 -0.12 6.99
CA ALA A 90 -3.44 1.23 7.48
C ALA A 90 -4.70 2.10 7.48
N ALA A 91 -5.50 2.04 6.41
CA ALA A 91 -6.79 2.74 6.33
C ALA A 91 -7.75 2.29 7.45
N ALA A 92 -7.87 0.97 7.67
CA ALA A 92 -8.72 0.43 8.73
C ALA A 92 -8.25 0.85 10.14
N VAL A 93 -6.94 0.87 10.38
CA VAL A 93 -6.36 1.36 11.64
C VAL A 93 -6.64 2.85 11.82
N CYS A 94 -6.47 3.66 10.78
CA CYS A 94 -6.77 5.10 10.80
C CYS A 94 -8.25 5.34 11.18
N VAL A 95 -9.18 4.71 10.46
CA VAL A 95 -10.62 4.75 10.75
C VAL A 95 -10.92 4.33 12.19
N GLY A 96 -10.30 3.23 12.64
CA GLY A 96 -10.44 2.73 14.00
C GLY A 96 -9.98 3.76 15.05
N ARG A 97 -8.85 4.44 14.83
CA ARG A 97 -8.31 5.48 15.72
C ARG A 97 -9.22 6.70 15.80
N TYR A 98 -9.77 7.18 14.67
CA TYR A 98 -10.74 8.28 14.67
C TYR A 98 -11.97 7.93 15.52
N ARG A 99 -12.56 6.75 15.28
CA ARG A 99 -13.76 6.31 15.99
C ARG A 99 -13.54 6.08 17.48
N SER A 100 -12.46 5.39 17.86
CA SER A 100 -12.19 5.07 19.26
C SER A 100 -11.80 6.29 20.10
N SER A 101 -11.23 7.32 19.46
CA SER A 101 -10.81 8.55 20.13
C SER A 101 -11.92 9.61 20.21
N GLY A 102 -13.14 9.30 19.72
CA GLY A 102 -14.27 10.24 19.74
C GLY A 102 -14.25 11.31 18.64
N TRP A 103 -13.36 11.18 17.65
CA TRP A 103 -13.19 12.12 16.53
C TRP A 103 -13.79 11.60 15.21
N GLY A 104 -14.56 10.51 15.26
CA GLY A 104 -15.21 9.94 14.07
C GLY A 104 -16.49 10.68 13.71
N ASP A 105 -16.51 11.32 12.56
CA ASP A 105 -17.66 12.03 11.99
C ASP A 105 -18.25 11.33 10.74
N GLY A 106 -17.67 10.18 10.35
CA GLY A 106 -18.02 9.41 9.16
C GLY A 106 -17.11 9.67 7.97
N LEU A 107 -16.38 10.80 7.94
CA LEU A 107 -15.47 11.14 6.85
C LEU A 107 -14.18 10.31 6.92
N GLU A 108 -13.87 9.69 8.06
CA GLU A 108 -12.67 8.86 8.20
C GLU A 108 -12.65 7.68 7.20
N VAL A 109 -13.82 7.24 6.71
CA VAL A 109 -13.96 6.19 5.69
C VAL A 109 -13.29 6.59 4.37
N PHE A 110 -13.09 7.88 4.10
CA PHE A 110 -12.34 8.34 2.93
C PHE A 110 -10.86 7.92 2.95
N ALA A 111 -10.33 7.47 4.10
CA ALA A 111 -9.01 6.84 4.15
C ALA A 111 -8.89 5.65 3.17
N TYR A 112 -9.98 4.94 2.87
CA TYR A 112 -9.98 3.84 1.90
C TYR A 112 -9.78 4.28 0.45
N LEU A 113 -9.94 5.56 0.12
CA LEU A 113 -9.65 6.06 -1.23
C LEU A 113 -8.17 5.84 -1.60
N HIS A 114 -7.24 5.99 -0.65
CA HIS A 114 -5.82 5.81 -0.90
C HIS A 114 -5.48 4.39 -1.41
N PRO A 115 -5.78 3.29 -0.69
CA PRO A 115 -5.51 1.95 -1.19
C PRO A 115 -6.35 1.58 -2.44
N LEU A 116 -7.56 2.13 -2.61
CA LEU A 116 -8.34 1.94 -3.83
C LEU A 116 -7.67 2.56 -5.05
N LEU A 117 -7.19 3.81 -4.94
CA LEU A 117 -6.44 4.48 -5.99
C LEU A 117 -5.13 3.74 -6.30
N LEU A 118 -4.40 3.31 -5.26
CA LEU A 118 -3.18 2.52 -5.44
C LEU A 118 -3.46 1.21 -6.17
N THR A 119 -4.56 0.53 -5.86
CA THR A 119 -5.00 -0.68 -6.58
C THR A 119 -5.22 -0.36 -8.06
N ALA A 120 -6.02 0.66 -8.36
CA ALA A 120 -6.37 1.03 -9.72
C ALA A 120 -5.13 1.38 -10.56
N VAL A 121 -4.24 2.20 -10.00
CA VAL A 121 -2.97 2.58 -10.66
C VAL A 121 -2.11 1.35 -10.91
N THR A 122 -1.89 0.51 -9.90
CA THR A 122 -1.01 -0.65 -10.01
C THR A 122 -1.54 -1.67 -11.02
N VAL A 123 -2.84 -1.98 -10.97
CA VAL A 123 -3.50 -2.89 -11.93
C VAL A 123 -3.42 -2.31 -13.35
N GLY A 124 -3.66 -1.02 -13.52
CA GLY A 124 -3.52 -0.34 -14.80
C GLY A 124 -2.10 -0.46 -15.37
N LEU A 125 -1.08 -0.23 -14.54
CA LEU A 125 0.32 -0.37 -14.94
C LEU A 125 0.67 -1.81 -15.35
N VAL A 126 0.21 -2.81 -14.59
CA VAL A 126 0.42 -4.23 -14.92
C VAL A 126 -0.26 -4.58 -16.25
N ALA A 127 -1.51 -4.13 -16.45
CA ALA A 127 -2.24 -4.37 -17.69
C ALA A 127 -1.52 -3.77 -18.91
N VAL A 128 -1.03 -2.52 -18.79
CA VAL A 128 -0.27 -1.86 -19.86
C VAL A 128 1.05 -2.57 -20.12
N ALA A 129 1.78 -2.99 -19.09
CA ALA A 129 3.05 -3.69 -19.25
C ALA A 129 2.88 -5.02 -19.99
N ARG A 130 1.83 -5.78 -19.68
CA ARG A 130 1.52 -7.06 -20.31
C ARG A 130 1.06 -6.95 -21.76
N ARG A 131 0.35 -5.87 -22.13
CA ARG A 131 -0.03 -5.63 -23.55
C ARG A 131 1.15 -5.34 -24.46
N ARG A 132 2.31 -4.97 -23.90
CA ARG A 132 3.52 -4.60 -24.64
C ARG A 132 4.60 -5.69 -24.65
N SER A 133 4.36 -6.82 -23.99
CA SER A 133 5.29 -7.96 -23.90
C SER A 133 4.83 -9.07 -24.83
#